data_AF-A0AAJ5WQN6-F1
#
_entry.id   AF-A0AAJ5WQN6-F1
#
_cell.length_a   1.000
_cell.length_b   1.000
_cell.length_c   1.000
_cell.angle_alpha   90.00
_cell.angle_beta   90.00
_cell.angle_gamma   90.00
#
_symmetry.space_group_name_H-M   'P 1'
#
loop_
_entity.id
_entity.type
_entity.pdbx_description
1 polymer ?
#
loop_
_entity_poly.entity_id
_entity_poly.type
_entity_poly.pdbx_seq_one_letter_code
_entity_poly.pdbx_strand_id
1 'polypeptide(L)'
;MHSLKIASFLFPRIEGTIASRQYIKAVNIDYEMKASFGNEYIRLTYQIEANELFEKLPEKQQKGLFKGSSNLIITIASNRSPGRYDHKKNMLSIIEFKHCYESLAAYAVLQLEAHLEPGTPIRAKGVDLWPEANYAEKYIDYSVKDSYGTIMQSSQHVDADQWIGLLRLAKKSSILYAREKLNFNITDVQIIAHLNSYKLYSIRHFLLSHDVAIHIKTIKTIEEVHIHTSQLFQALKKELQAEFAWHRDFYTELIQLLYQQYLPVEKEALIQSQQAEFLQQLLLQPGDIVELKDKRLVYVNALAIDGKNRVQVTYAILKNNLEPGNKTRTVDIDTMQFVLKSSDFTLFLQNNPVKHLSILKKWMRKHKLEISPIVFQPDLTRALTMVS
;
A
#
# COMPACT_ATOMS: atom_id res chain seq x y z
N MET A 1 19.08 11.84 -4.74
CA MET A 1 20.40 12.33 -4.25
C MET A 1 20.54 13.86 -4.35
N HIS A 2 19.85 14.53 -5.28
CA HIS A 2 19.94 15.98 -5.44
C HIS A 2 19.33 16.75 -4.28
N SER A 3 18.24 16.26 -3.69
CA SER A 3 17.61 16.84 -2.50
C SER A 3 18.61 17.11 -1.36
N LEU A 4 19.39 16.11 -0.95
CA LEU A 4 20.40 16.24 0.10
C LEU A 4 21.54 17.21 -0.26
N LYS A 5 21.97 17.25 -1.53
CA LYS A 5 23.01 18.17 -1.99
C LYS A 5 22.52 19.62 -2.01
N ILE A 6 21.29 19.84 -2.49
CA ILE A 6 20.67 21.16 -2.53
C ILE A 6 20.37 21.64 -1.11
N ALA A 7 19.84 20.79 -0.24
CA ALA A 7 19.57 21.13 1.16
C ALA A 7 20.86 21.48 1.92
N SER A 8 21.91 20.66 1.80
CA SER A 8 23.20 20.94 2.44
C SER A 8 23.90 22.19 1.89
N PHE A 9 23.54 22.64 0.69
CA PHE A 9 23.95 23.92 0.14
C PHE A 9 23.09 25.09 0.66
N LEU A 10 21.77 25.00 0.56
CA LEU A 10 20.89 26.13 0.89
C LEU A 10 20.79 26.38 2.41
N PHE A 11 20.63 25.33 3.23
CA PHE A 11 20.30 25.51 4.65
C PHE A 11 21.36 26.28 5.44
N PRO A 12 22.66 25.92 5.38
CA PRO A 12 23.69 26.68 6.11
C PRO A 12 23.81 28.13 5.63
N ARG A 13 23.49 28.41 4.36
CA ARG A 13 23.52 29.77 3.79
C ARG A 13 22.34 30.59 4.26
N ILE A 14 21.14 30.00 4.32
CA ILE A 14 19.95 30.63 4.89
C ILE A 14 20.21 30.97 6.36
N GLU A 15 20.69 30.02 7.16
CA GLU A 15 21.04 30.23 8.57
C GLU A 15 22.07 31.36 8.75
N GLY A 16 23.14 31.36 7.95
CA GLY A 16 24.15 32.43 7.98
C GLY A 16 23.60 33.79 7.56
N THR A 17 22.68 33.81 6.59
CA THR A 17 21.98 35.03 6.13
C THR A 17 21.10 35.59 7.25
N ILE A 18 20.33 34.74 7.92
CA ILE A 18 19.46 35.12 9.04
C ILE A 18 20.28 35.62 10.23
N ALA A 19 21.36 34.92 10.59
CA ALA A 19 22.24 35.31 11.69
C ALA A 19 22.89 36.68 11.45
N SER A 20 23.02 37.10 10.19
CA SER A 20 23.66 38.34 9.76
C SER A 20 22.67 39.34 9.14
N ARG A 21 21.36 39.21 9.45
CA ARG A 21 20.25 39.92 8.78
C ARG A 21 20.43 41.44 8.65
N GLN A 22 21.04 42.08 9.66
CA GLN A 22 21.29 43.53 9.67
C GLN A 22 22.22 44.03 8.57
N TYR A 23 22.92 43.13 7.88
CA TYR A 23 23.87 43.43 6.82
C TYR A 23 23.30 43.15 5.42
N ILE A 24 22.07 42.63 5.33
CA ILE A 24 21.50 42.11 4.09
C ILE A 24 20.69 43.22 3.39
N LYS A 25 21.02 43.47 2.12
CA LYS A 25 20.26 44.35 1.23
C LYS A 25 19.31 43.57 0.34
N ALA A 26 19.75 42.45 -0.23
CA ALA A 26 18.92 41.56 -1.05
C ALA A 26 19.49 40.13 -1.08
N VAL A 27 18.65 39.15 -1.41
CA VAL A 27 19.05 37.75 -1.59
C VAL A 27 18.58 37.24 -2.95
N ASN A 28 19.49 36.62 -3.70
CA ASN A 28 19.23 36.03 -5.02
C ASN A 28 19.52 34.52 -5.00
N ILE A 29 18.52 33.71 -5.36
CA ILE A 29 18.64 32.25 -5.54
C ILE A 29 18.37 31.94 -7.01
N ASP A 30 19.42 31.64 -7.76
CA ASP A 30 19.38 31.44 -9.22
C ASP A 30 19.90 30.04 -9.57
N TYR A 31 19.59 29.57 -10.76
CA TYR A 31 20.20 28.38 -11.34
C TYR A 31 20.36 28.53 -12.86
N GLU A 32 21.36 27.86 -13.41
CA GLU A 32 21.58 27.80 -14.86
C GLU A 32 22.16 26.46 -15.27
N MET A 33 21.82 26.01 -16.48
CA MET A 33 22.48 24.88 -17.11
C MET A 33 23.70 25.37 -17.87
N LYS A 34 24.83 24.71 -17.67
CA LYS A 34 26.09 25.02 -18.35
C LYS A 34 26.71 23.75 -18.91
N ALA A 35 27.35 23.92 -20.06
CA ALA A 35 28.19 22.93 -20.68
C ALA A 35 29.63 23.44 -20.74
N SER A 36 30.60 22.64 -20.32
CA SER A 36 32.01 22.99 -20.37
C SER A 36 32.86 21.76 -20.59
N PHE A 37 33.71 21.79 -21.62
CA PHE A 37 34.64 20.72 -21.98
C PHE A 37 33.98 19.32 -22.03
N GLY A 38 32.75 19.23 -22.55
CA GLY A 38 31.99 17.98 -22.64
C GLY A 38 31.29 17.51 -21.35
N ASN A 39 31.35 18.30 -20.27
CA ASN A 39 30.54 18.09 -19.08
C ASN A 39 29.32 19.01 -19.11
N GLU A 40 28.16 18.47 -18.78
CA GLU A 40 26.91 19.22 -18.58
C GLU A 40 26.58 19.23 -17.10
N TYR A 41 26.23 20.39 -16.57
CA TYR A 41 25.91 20.55 -15.16
C TYR A 41 24.89 21.68 -14.94
N ILE A 42 24.16 21.58 -13.84
CA ILE A 42 23.34 22.65 -13.31
C ILE A 42 24.14 23.36 -12.23
N ARG A 43 24.32 24.68 -12.38
CA ARG A 43 24.90 25.54 -11.35
C ARG A 43 23.77 26.22 -10.60
N LEU A 44 23.61 25.86 -9.33
CA LEU A 44 22.73 26.55 -8.38
C LEU A 44 23.55 27.62 -7.66
N THR A 45 23.05 28.85 -7.65
CA THR A 45 23.74 30.03 -7.11
C THR A 45 22.91 30.65 -5.99
N TYR A 46 23.58 30.96 -4.87
CA TYR A 46 23.03 31.72 -3.76
C TYR A 46 23.90 32.94 -3.55
N GLN A 47 23.35 34.12 -3.76
CA GLN A 47 24.03 35.41 -3.66
C GLN A 47 23.33 36.33 -2.69
N ILE A 48 24.13 37.07 -1.94
CA ILE A 48 23.69 38.09 -1.00
C ILE A 48 24.24 39.42 -1.50
N GLU A 49 23.38 40.40 -1.64
CA GLU A 49 23.78 41.80 -1.75
C GLU A 49 23.80 42.38 -0.35
N ALA A 50 24.93 42.97 0.04
CA ALA A 50 25.10 43.55 1.35
C ALA A 50 24.69 45.04 1.35
N ASN A 51 24.32 45.56 2.52
CA ASN A 51 23.99 46.98 2.70
C ASN A 51 25.22 47.80 3.14
N GLU A 52 25.05 49.11 3.29
CA GLU A 52 26.14 50.02 3.70
C GLU A 52 26.74 49.69 5.08
N LEU A 53 25.98 49.04 5.98
CA LEU A 53 26.50 48.65 7.29
C LEU A 53 27.55 47.54 7.17
N PHE A 54 27.40 46.65 6.19
CA PHE A 54 28.38 45.62 5.90
C PHE A 54 29.68 46.21 5.34
N GLU A 55 29.57 47.17 4.42
CA GLU A 55 30.73 47.81 3.77
C GLU A 55 31.61 48.55 4.79
N LYS A 56 31.01 49.03 5.88
CA LYS A 56 31.72 49.69 6.99
C LYS A 56 32.45 48.72 7.92
N LEU A 57 32.25 47.40 7.80
CA LEU A 57 32.97 46.42 8.62
C LEU A 57 34.44 46.28 8.17
N PRO A 58 35.37 46.00 9.10
CA PRO A 58 36.74 45.63 8.74
C PRO A 58 36.78 44.42 7.79
N GLU A 59 37.68 44.43 6.81
CA GLU A 59 37.80 43.39 5.77
C GLU A 59 37.91 41.95 6.36
N LYS A 60 38.59 41.81 7.50
CA LYS A 60 38.72 40.52 8.20
C LYS A 60 37.37 40.01 8.75
N GLN A 61 36.48 40.89 9.16
CA GLN A 61 35.13 40.55 9.60
C GLN A 61 34.21 40.26 8.40
N GLN A 62 34.34 41.04 7.32
CA GLN A 62 33.62 40.77 6.06
C GLN A 62 33.93 39.37 5.51
N LYS A 63 35.21 38.99 5.43
CA LYS A 63 35.66 37.64 5.00
C LYS A 63 35.24 36.52 5.97
N GLY A 64 34.91 36.87 7.21
CA GLY A 64 34.45 35.95 8.23
C GLY A 64 32.96 35.60 8.10
N LEU A 65 32.18 36.50 7.50
CA LEU A 65 30.74 36.36 7.26
C LEU A 65 30.48 35.64 5.93
N PHE A 66 29.39 34.88 5.86
CA PHE A 66 28.94 34.17 4.65
C PHE A 66 29.98 33.23 4.01
N LYS A 67 30.69 32.45 4.85
CA LYS A 67 31.70 31.49 4.38
C LYS A 67 31.11 30.37 3.52
N GLY A 68 31.80 30.04 2.44
CA GLY A 68 31.47 28.94 1.54
C GLY A 68 31.36 29.38 0.07
N SER A 69 31.26 28.42 -0.84
CA SER A 69 31.04 28.72 -2.28
C SER A 69 29.67 29.36 -2.49
N SER A 70 29.55 30.42 -3.29
CA SER A 70 28.22 30.92 -3.71
C SER A 70 27.50 29.98 -4.68
N ASN A 71 28.18 28.91 -5.12
CA ASN A 71 27.69 28.00 -6.15
C ASN A 71 27.73 26.53 -5.71
N LEU A 72 26.69 25.78 -6.05
CA LEU A 72 26.64 24.32 -6.04
C LEU A 72 26.60 23.83 -7.50
N ILE A 73 27.41 22.82 -7.80
CA ILE A 73 27.43 22.17 -9.11
C ILE A 73 26.78 20.79 -9.01
N ILE A 74 25.75 20.58 -9.81
CA ILE A 74 25.07 19.30 -9.98
C ILE A 74 25.40 18.79 -11.38
N THR A 75 26.30 17.80 -11.44
CA THR A 75 26.71 17.19 -12.70
C THR A 75 25.56 16.38 -13.31
N ILE A 76 25.20 16.68 -14.55
CA ILE A 76 24.22 15.95 -15.35
C ILE A 76 24.94 14.91 -16.21
N ALA A 77 25.94 15.34 -16.98
CA ALA A 77 26.78 14.45 -17.77
C ALA A 77 28.26 14.82 -17.61
N SER A 78 29.14 13.82 -17.61
CA SER A 78 30.58 14.03 -17.57
C SER A 78 31.30 13.13 -18.56
N ASN A 79 32.40 13.62 -19.13
CA ASN A 79 33.26 12.84 -20.03
C ASN A 79 33.81 11.56 -19.39
N ARG A 80 33.87 11.51 -18.05
CA ARG A 80 34.43 10.39 -17.29
C ARG A 80 33.37 9.43 -16.74
N SER A 81 32.08 9.69 -16.95
CA SER A 81 31.01 8.90 -16.35
C SER A 81 30.57 7.76 -17.25
N PRO A 82 30.47 6.51 -16.73
CA PRO A 82 29.75 5.44 -17.41
C PRO A 82 28.27 5.86 -17.48
N GLY A 83 27.76 6.10 -18.69
CA GLY A 83 26.44 6.68 -18.92
C GLY A 83 26.42 8.08 -19.55
N ARG A 84 27.56 8.61 -20.04
CA ARG A 84 27.61 9.87 -20.81
C ARG A 84 26.58 9.95 -21.95
N TYR A 85 26.27 8.81 -22.57
CA TYR A 85 25.29 8.69 -23.66
C TYR A 85 23.91 8.20 -23.20
N ASP A 86 23.70 8.03 -21.90
CA ASP A 86 22.40 7.68 -21.33
C ASP A 86 21.53 8.93 -21.24
N HIS A 87 20.98 9.32 -22.39
CA HIS A 87 20.15 10.51 -22.51
C HIS A 87 18.97 10.46 -21.54
N LYS A 88 18.38 9.28 -21.31
CA LYS A 88 17.29 9.09 -20.35
C LYS A 88 17.75 9.46 -18.93
N LYS A 89 18.89 8.95 -18.47
CA LYS A 89 19.44 9.28 -17.15
C LYS A 89 19.74 10.77 -16.97
N ASN A 90 20.23 11.43 -18.03
CA ASN A 90 20.46 12.87 -18.02
C ASN A 90 19.14 13.65 -17.88
N MET A 91 18.10 13.25 -18.62
CA MET A 91 16.76 13.86 -18.51
C MET A 91 16.15 13.66 -17.12
N LEU A 92 16.29 12.47 -16.52
CA LEU A 92 15.83 12.20 -15.16
C LEU A 92 16.55 13.06 -14.12
N SER A 93 17.84 13.30 -14.30
CA SER A 93 18.63 14.17 -13.41
C SER A 93 18.13 15.62 -13.43
N ILE A 94 17.71 16.11 -14.60
CA ILE A 94 17.12 17.43 -14.78
C ILE A 94 15.75 17.52 -14.08
N ILE A 95 14.89 16.51 -14.26
CA ILE A 95 13.59 16.42 -13.59
C ILE A 95 13.77 16.37 -12.06
N GLU A 96 14.71 15.54 -11.57
CA GLU A 96 15.03 15.45 -10.15
C GLU A 96 15.44 16.82 -9.59
N PHE A 97 16.28 17.57 -10.32
CA PHE A 97 16.66 18.92 -9.94
C PHE A 97 15.45 19.86 -9.89
N LYS A 98 14.61 19.90 -10.93
CA LYS A 98 13.44 20.80 -11.01
C LYS A 98 12.59 20.71 -9.75
N HIS A 99 12.14 19.51 -9.42
CA HIS A 99 11.27 19.27 -8.28
C HIS A 99 11.95 19.53 -6.92
N CYS A 100 13.22 19.13 -6.76
CA CYS A 100 13.95 19.39 -5.53
C CYS A 100 14.21 20.89 -5.32
N TYR A 101 14.62 21.59 -6.37
CA TYR A 101 14.89 23.03 -6.34
C TYR A 101 13.60 23.81 -6.02
N GLU A 102 12.48 23.47 -6.66
CA GLU A 102 11.23 24.18 -6.46
C GLU A 102 10.75 24.14 -5.00
N SER A 103 10.80 22.97 -4.37
CA SER A 103 10.43 22.80 -2.95
C SER A 103 11.41 23.53 -2.02
N LEU A 104 12.71 23.38 -2.24
CA LEU A 104 13.73 23.95 -1.36
C LEU A 104 13.90 25.45 -1.53
N ALA A 105 13.71 26.00 -2.73
CA ALA A 105 13.72 27.43 -2.99
C ALA A 105 12.48 28.09 -2.36
N ALA A 106 11.30 27.48 -2.46
CA ALA A 106 10.10 27.98 -1.79
C ALA A 106 10.28 28.02 -0.26
N TYR A 107 10.83 26.95 0.33
CA TYR A 107 11.20 26.93 1.74
C TYR A 107 12.20 28.03 2.10
N ALA A 108 13.25 28.21 1.28
CA ALA A 108 14.26 29.24 1.50
C ALA A 108 13.66 30.65 1.51
N VAL A 109 12.78 30.96 0.55
CA VAL A 109 12.09 32.25 0.49
C VAL A 109 11.28 32.49 1.75
N LEU A 110 10.46 31.52 2.18
CA LEU A 110 9.64 31.64 3.39
C LEU A 110 10.47 31.87 4.65
N GLN A 111 11.60 31.15 4.80
CA GLN A 111 12.48 31.33 5.95
C GLN A 111 13.13 32.71 5.97
N LEU A 112 13.57 33.21 4.81
CA LEU A 112 14.20 34.53 4.69
C LEU A 112 13.18 35.65 4.91
N GLU A 113 11.99 35.57 4.33
CA GLU A 113 10.91 36.55 4.52
C GLU A 113 10.50 36.67 6.00
N ALA A 114 10.49 35.56 6.74
CA ALA A 114 10.13 35.56 8.15
C ALA A 114 11.17 36.22 9.08
N HIS A 115 12.43 36.30 8.66
CA HIS A 115 13.54 36.68 9.54
C HIS A 115 14.33 37.92 9.10
N LEU A 116 14.23 38.32 7.83
CA LEU A 116 14.85 39.54 7.30
C LEU A 116 13.95 40.76 7.55
N GLU A 117 14.50 41.96 7.33
CA GLU A 117 13.73 43.20 7.51
C GLU A 117 12.59 43.28 6.50
N PRO A 118 11.41 43.82 6.90
CA PRO A 118 10.30 44.02 5.97
C PRO A 118 10.73 44.84 4.76
N GLY A 119 10.53 44.30 3.55
CA GLY A 119 10.90 44.94 2.30
C GLY A 119 12.28 44.57 1.74
N THR A 120 13.07 43.73 2.42
CA THR A 120 14.29 43.14 1.84
C THR A 120 13.93 42.30 0.60
N PRO A 121 14.43 42.63 -0.61
CA PRO A 121 14.11 41.86 -1.81
C PRO A 121 14.70 40.45 -1.76
N ILE A 122 13.86 39.44 -1.92
CA ILE A 122 14.24 38.04 -2.05
C ILE A 122 13.80 37.56 -3.44
N ARG A 123 14.77 37.23 -4.30
CA ARG A 123 14.51 36.81 -5.68
C ARG A 123 14.92 35.36 -5.86
N ALA A 124 13.95 34.47 -5.97
CA ALA A 124 14.17 33.08 -6.37
C ALA A 124 13.71 32.91 -7.82
N LYS A 125 14.58 32.36 -8.68
CA LYS A 125 14.23 32.11 -10.08
C LYS A 125 13.19 30.99 -10.17
N GLY A 126 12.07 31.26 -10.82
CA GLY A 126 11.04 30.24 -11.07
C GLY A 126 11.55 29.14 -12.01
N VAL A 127 11.20 27.89 -11.72
CA VAL A 127 11.64 26.71 -12.49
C VAL A 127 10.58 26.17 -13.46
N ASP A 128 9.35 26.66 -13.36
CA ASP A 128 8.21 26.16 -14.17
C ASP A 128 8.37 26.43 -15.67
N LEU A 129 9.07 27.51 -16.02
CA LEU A 129 9.33 27.90 -17.41
C LEU A 129 10.73 27.51 -17.89
N TRP A 130 11.41 26.62 -17.16
CA TRP A 130 12.76 26.19 -17.53
C TRP A 130 12.72 25.28 -18.78
N PRO A 131 13.24 25.72 -19.95
CA PRO A 131 13.06 24.98 -21.20
C PRO A 131 13.62 23.56 -21.16
N GLU A 132 14.76 23.37 -20.52
CA GLU A 132 15.44 22.07 -20.43
C GLU A 132 14.67 21.07 -19.58
N ALA A 133 14.04 21.51 -18.49
CA ALA A 133 13.20 20.61 -17.70
C ALA A 133 11.86 20.31 -18.39
N ASN A 134 11.27 21.28 -19.08
CA ASN A 134 10.06 21.04 -19.87
C ASN A 134 10.32 20.07 -21.03
N TYR A 135 11.49 20.17 -21.67
CA TYR A 135 11.95 19.18 -22.65
C TYR A 135 12.15 17.80 -22.01
N ALA A 136 12.81 17.72 -20.86
CA ALA A 136 13.05 16.47 -20.16
C ALA A 136 11.74 15.76 -19.77
N GLU A 137 10.75 16.49 -19.25
CA GLU A 137 9.42 15.96 -18.93
C GLU A 137 8.73 15.38 -20.16
N LYS A 138 8.76 16.11 -21.28
CA LYS A 138 8.17 15.66 -22.55
C LYS A 138 8.87 14.43 -23.11
N TYR A 139 10.20 14.37 -23.02
CA TYR A 139 11.00 13.23 -23.44
C TYR A 139 10.66 11.97 -22.63
N ILE A 140 10.64 12.09 -21.30
CA ILE A 140 10.31 10.95 -20.43
C ILE A 140 8.87 10.49 -20.66
N ASP A 141 7.91 11.41 -20.79
CA ASP A 141 6.52 11.06 -21.11
C ASP A 141 6.40 10.25 -22.41
N TYR A 142 7.13 10.64 -23.46
CA TYR A 142 7.17 9.87 -24.70
C TYR A 142 7.80 8.48 -24.50
N SER A 143 8.93 8.40 -23.81
CA SER A 143 9.67 7.15 -23.61
C SER A 143 8.94 6.10 -22.75
N VAL A 144 8.10 6.55 -21.81
CA VAL A 144 7.33 5.68 -20.91
C VAL A 144 6.19 4.96 -21.64
N LYS A 145 5.68 5.51 -22.75
CA LYS A 145 4.62 4.87 -23.54
C LYS A 145 5.08 3.62 -24.29
N ASP A 146 6.37 3.51 -24.60
CA ASP A 146 6.92 2.43 -25.44
C ASP A 146 7.51 1.25 -24.66
N SER A 147 7.63 1.32 -23.32
CA SER A 147 8.37 0.29 -22.58
C SER A 147 7.96 0.13 -21.11
N TYR A 148 6.76 -0.39 -20.87
CA TYR A 148 6.43 -1.01 -19.57
C TYR A 148 7.00 -2.43 -19.40
N GLY A 149 7.86 -2.89 -20.32
CA GLY A 149 8.38 -4.26 -20.38
C GLY A 149 9.75 -4.53 -19.75
N THR A 150 10.60 -3.53 -19.52
CA THR A 150 11.97 -3.81 -19.01
C THR A 150 12.62 -2.55 -18.44
N ILE A 151 12.64 -2.40 -17.11
CA ILE A 151 13.53 -1.44 -16.46
C ILE A 151 14.30 -2.17 -15.37
N MET A 152 15.45 -2.72 -15.77
CA MET A 152 16.48 -3.14 -14.84
C MET A 152 17.06 -1.91 -14.12
N GLN A 153 16.87 -1.90 -12.81
CA GLN A 153 17.81 -1.43 -11.78
C GLN A 153 18.90 -0.45 -12.24
N SER A 154 18.58 0.84 -12.34
CA SER A 154 19.59 1.88 -12.10
C SER A 154 19.23 2.59 -10.80
N SER A 155 19.99 2.34 -9.74
CA SER A 155 19.71 2.75 -8.37
C SER A 155 19.79 4.26 -8.10
N GLN A 156 20.16 5.07 -9.10
CA GLN A 156 20.52 6.47 -8.91
C GLN A 156 19.36 7.46 -9.16
N HIS A 157 18.30 7.08 -9.90
CA HIS A 157 17.16 7.97 -10.21
C HIS A 157 15.78 7.28 -10.17
N VAL A 158 15.69 6.17 -9.44
CA VAL A 158 14.52 5.28 -9.34
C VAL A 158 13.22 6.03 -9.03
N ASP A 159 13.28 7.04 -8.16
CA ASP A 159 12.11 7.84 -7.78
C ASP A 159 11.67 8.80 -8.90
N ALA A 160 12.62 9.43 -9.58
CA ALA A 160 12.34 10.40 -10.66
C ALA A 160 11.69 9.75 -11.88
N ASP A 161 12.06 8.50 -12.18
CA ASP A 161 11.45 7.70 -13.26
C ASP A 161 9.93 7.51 -13.06
N GLN A 162 9.48 7.43 -11.81
CA GLN A 162 8.08 7.19 -11.48
C GLN A 162 7.27 8.47 -11.28
N TRP A 163 7.92 9.60 -10.96
CA TRP A 163 7.24 10.84 -10.59
C TRP A 163 6.25 11.33 -11.64
N ILE A 164 6.64 11.39 -12.91
CA ILE A 164 5.74 11.85 -13.99
C ILE A 164 4.55 10.90 -14.14
N GLY A 165 4.78 9.59 -14.04
CA GLY A 165 3.72 8.59 -14.07
C GLY A 165 2.74 8.78 -12.92
N LEU A 166 3.25 8.98 -11.70
CA LEU A 166 2.46 9.12 -10.49
C LEU A 166 1.67 10.44 -10.49
N LEU A 167 2.27 11.56 -10.89
CA LEU A 167 1.56 12.84 -10.99
C LEU A 167 0.43 12.79 -12.02
N ARG A 168 0.64 12.10 -13.14
CA ARG A 168 -0.39 11.87 -14.16
C ARG A 168 -1.51 10.99 -13.65
N LEU A 169 -1.17 9.89 -13.00
CA LEU A 169 -2.15 8.98 -12.40
C LEU A 169 -2.96 9.71 -11.33
N ALA A 170 -2.31 10.48 -10.45
CA ALA A 170 -2.98 11.33 -9.46
C ALA A 170 -3.93 12.35 -10.10
N LYS A 171 -3.52 12.99 -11.21
CA LYS A 171 -4.39 13.91 -11.97
C LYS A 171 -5.60 13.16 -12.56
N LYS A 172 -5.40 11.97 -13.14
CA LYS A 172 -6.48 11.11 -13.66
C LYS A 172 -7.43 10.68 -12.54
N SER A 173 -6.92 10.41 -11.34
CA SER A 173 -7.66 10.00 -10.16
C SER A 173 -8.35 11.14 -9.41
N SER A 174 -8.11 12.40 -9.75
CA SER A 174 -8.62 13.57 -9.01
C SER A 174 -10.15 13.61 -8.85
N ILE A 175 -10.89 13.26 -9.91
CA ILE A 175 -12.36 13.21 -9.89
C ILE A 175 -12.84 12.10 -8.95
N LEU A 176 -12.19 10.94 -8.98
CA LEU A 176 -12.52 9.82 -8.10
C LEU A 176 -12.20 10.17 -6.65
N TYR A 177 -11.04 10.77 -6.39
CA TYR A 177 -10.65 11.24 -5.06
C TYR A 177 -11.65 12.22 -4.46
N ALA A 178 -12.18 13.16 -5.27
CA ALA A 178 -13.19 14.10 -4.82
C ALA A 178 -14.50 13.43 -4.40
N ARG A 179 -14.84 12.27 -4.98
CA ARG A 179 -16.07 11.51 -4.68
C ARG A 179 -15.87 10.50 -3.55
N GLU A 180 -14.73 9.83 -3.52
CA GLU A 180 -14.48 8.64 -2.72
C GLU A 180 -13.29 8.81 -1.77
N LYS A 181 -13.12 10.01 -1.22
CA LYS A 181 -11.96 10.38 -0.38
C LYS A 181 -11.64 9.37 0.74
N LEU A 182 -12.67 8.79 1.37
CA LEU A 182 -12.51 7.81 2.45
C LEU A 182 -11.86 6.49 2.00
N ASN A 183 -11.91 6.18 0.70
CA ASN A 183 -11.32 4.97 0.13
C ASN A 183 -9.82 5.12 -0.15
N PHE A 184 -9.27 6.34 -0.07
CA PHE A 184 -7.84 6.64 -0.21
C PHE A 184 -7.18 6.70 1.18
N ASN A 185 -7.19 5.58 1.90
CA ASN A 185 -6.87 5.52 3.33
C ASN A 185 -5.58 4.79 3.69
N ILE A 186 -4.91 4.14 2.73
CA ILE A 186 -3.59 3.53 2.89
C ILE A 186 -2.55 4.31 2.09
N THR A 187 -1.33 4.45 2.63
CA THR A 187 -0.21 5.07 1.92
C THR A 187 0.87 4.08 1.51
N ASP A 188 1.60 4.40 0.45
CA ASP A 188 2.78 3.64 0.02
C ASP A 188 3.84 3.51 1.14
N VAL A 189 4.06 4.57 1.93
CA VAL A 189 4.95 4.56 3.09
C VAL A 189 4.48 3.58 4.17
N GLN A 190 3.17 3.54 4.46
CA GLN A 190 2.60 2.58 5.42
C GLN A 190 2.76 1.13 4.96
N ILE A 191 2.56 0.86 3.67
CA ILE A 191 2.76 -0.47 3.07
C ILE A 191 4.21 -0.93 3.27
N ILE A 192 5.19 -0.08 2.94
CA ILE A 192 6.60 -0.43 3.06
C ILE A 192 7.02 -0.59 4.52
N ALA A 193 6.50 0.22 5.44
CA ALA A 193 6.77 0.07 6.88
C ALA A 193 6.25 -1.26 7.44
N HIS A 194 5.18 -1.82 6.86
CA HIS A 194 4.66 -3.12 7.24
C HIS A 194 5.41 -4.28 6.55
N LEU A 195 5.79 -4.09 5.29
CA LEU A 195 6.39 -5.10 4.42
C LEU A 195 7.89 -4.84 4.22
N ASN A 196 8.65 -4.68 5.32
CA ASN A 196 10.06 -4.21 5.39
C ASN A 196 11.05 -4.81 4.38
N SER A 197 10.72 -5.93 3.73
CA SER A 197 11.49 -6.59 2.67
C SER A 197 11.42 -5.88 1.31
N TYR A 198 10.48 -4.96 1.10
CA TYR A 198 10.17 -4.38 -0.21
C TYR A 198 10.58 -2.90 -0.31
N LYS A 199 10.85 -2.46 -1.54
CA LYS A 199 11.23 -1.06 -1.83
C LYS A 199 10.00 -0.26 -2.24
N LEU A 200 9.98 1.03 -1.86
CA LEU A 200 8.94 1.99 -2.26
C LEU A 200 8.73 2.05 -3.77
N TYR A 201 9.80 1.88 -4.54
CA TYR A 201 9.74 1.75 -6.00
C TYR A 201 8.82 0.62 -6.47
N SER A 202 8.86 -0.55 -5.82
CA SER A 202 8.10 -1.73 -6.24
C SER A 202 6.60 -1.49 -6.12
N ILE A 203 6.16 -0.91 -4.99
CA ILE A 203 4.73 -0.59 -4.80
C ILE A 203 4.30 0.50 -5.78
N ARG A 204 5.08 1.58 -5.93
CA ARG A 204 4.76 2.66 -6.88
C ARG A 204 4.70 2.17 -8.33
N HIS A 205 5.58 1.25 -8.71
CA HIS A 205 5.57 0.63 -10.03
C HIS A 205 4.29 -0.17 -10.25
N PHE A 206 3.91 -0.97 -9.24
CA PHE A 206 2.68 -1.75 -9.27
C PHE A 206 1.44 -0.85 -9.46
N LEU A 207 1.36 0.27 -8.73
CA LEU A 207 0.26 1.23 -8.88
C LEU A 207 0.16 1.79 -10.29
N LEU A 208 1.32 2.10 -10.91
CA LEU A 208 1.39 2.61 -12.27
C LEU A 208 1.02 1.56 -13.32
N SER A 209 1.50 0.32 -13.19
CA SER A 209 1.22 -0.74 -14.16
C SER A 209 -0.23 -1.18 -14.16
N HIS A 210 -0.90 -1.06 -13.00
CA HIS A 210 -2.30 -1.43 -12.82
C HIS A 210 -3.27 -0.25 -12.86
N ASP A 211 -2.77 0.96 -13.14
CA ASP A 211 -3.60 2.18 -13.17
C ASP A 211 -4.42 2.39 -11.88
N VAL A 212 -3.88 1.95 -10.72
CA VAL A 212 -4.55 2.03 -9.42
C VAL A 212 -4.72 3.49 -9.03
N ALA A 213 -5.92 3.91 -8.68
CA ALA A 213 -6.15 5.31 -8.35
C ALA A 213 -5.35 5.75 -7.12
N ILE A 214 -4.71 6.92 -7.25
CA ILE A 214 -3.90 7.52 -6.20
C ILE A 214 -4.21 9.00 -5.99
N HIS A 215 -3.83 9.51 -4.83
CA HIS A 215 -3.81 10.93 -4.51
C HIS A 215 -2.44 11.31 -3.95
N ILE A 216 -1.93 12.46 -4.40
CA ILE A 216 -0.67 13.02 -3.93
C ILE A 216 -0.99 14.42 -3.41
N LYS A 217 -0.67 14.65 -2.15
CA LYS A 217 -1.00 15.90 -1.44
C LYS A 217 -0.22 17.09 -1.99
N THR A 218 0.99 16.86 -2.49
CA THR A 218 1.94 17.86 -2.94
C THR A 218 2.28 17.67 -4.43
N ILE A 219 2.26 18.74 -5.20
CA ILE A 219 2.54 18.70 -6.65
C ILE A 219 4.06 18.59 -6.92
N LYS A 220 4.90 18.99 -5.95
CA LYS A 220 6.34 19.22 -6.17
C LYS A 220 7.20 18.01 -5.84
N THR A 221 7.07 17.46 -4.63
CA THR A 221 7.77 16.24 -4.18
C THR A 221 6.77 15.20 -3.70
N ILE A 222 6.93 13.95 -4.15
CA ILE A 222 6.08 12.84 -3.74
C ILE A 222 6.66 12.19 -2.48
N GLU A 223 6.29 12.74 -1.33
CA GLU A 223 6.68 12.20 -0.03
C GLU A 223 5.91 10.92 0.29
N GLU A 224 4.59 10.96 0.07
CA GLU A 224 3.67 9.83 0.23
C GLU A 224 2.64 9.83 -0.89
N VAL A 225 2.13 8.64 -1.20
CA VAL A 225 1.06 8.40 -2.14
C VAL A 225 -0.10 7.78 -1.39
N HIS A 226 -1.25 8.45 -1.37
CA HIS A 226 -2.49 7.91 -0.83
C HIS A 226 -3.14 7.04 -1.91
N ILE A 227 -3.50 5.80 -1.56
CA ILE A 227 -3.87 4.78 -2.53
C ILE A 227 -5.32 4.40 -2.31
N HIS A 228 -6.09 4.27 -3.39
CA HIS A 228 -7.46 3.78 -3.34
C HIS A 228 -7.48 2.29 -2.98
N THR A 229 -7.96 1.97 -1.78
CA THR A 229 -7.85 0.62 -1.19
C THR A 229 -8.58 -0.45 -2.00
N SER A 230 -9.83 -0.24 -2.39
CA SER A 230 -10.56 -1.25 -3.17
C SER A 230 -9.92 -1.51 -4.54
N GLN A 231 -9.44 -0.48 -5.24
CA GLN A 231 -8.74 -0.68 -6.52
C GLN A 231 -7.39 -1.38 -6.35
N LEU A 232 -6.62 -1.02 -5.31
CA LEU A 232 -5.38 -1.72 -4.97
C LEU A 232 -5.66 -3.20 -4.70
N PHE A 233 -6.68 -3.49 -3.88
CA PHE A 233 -7.08 -4.85 -3.56
C PHE A 233 -7.44 -5.66 -4.82
N GLN A 234 -8.27 -5.12 -5.71
CA GLN A 234 -8.63 -5.80 -6.96
C GLN A 234 -7.43 -6.02 -7.89
N ALA A 235 -6.53 -5.04 -8.00
CA ALA A 235 -5.30 -5.19 -8.78
C ALA A 235 -4.42 -6.32 -8.23
N LEU A 236 -4.26 -6.42 -6.90
CA LEU A 236 -3.49 -7.48 -6.26
C LEU A 236 -4.10 -8.86 -6.50
N LYS A 237 -5.43 -8.98 -6.42
CA LYS A 237 -6.14 -10.24 -6.74
C LYS A 237 -5.85 -10.68 -8.19
N LYS A 238 -5.93 -9.74 -9.13
CA LYS A 238 -5.68 -10.01 -10.55
C LYS A 238 -4.25 -10.53 -10.80
N GLU A 239 -3.25 -9.93 -10.16
CA GLU A 239 -1.85 -10.35 -10.30
C GLU A 239 -1.56 -11.70 -9.66
N LEU A 240 -2.20 -12.03 -8.53
CA LEU A 240 -2.06 -13.35 -7.90
C LEU A 240 -2.60 -14.50 -8.75
N GLN A 241 -3.55 -14.18 -9.63
CA GLN A 241 -4.16 -15.10 -10.60
C GLN A 241 -3.41 -15.16 -11.92
N ALA A 242 -2.41 -14.29 -12.15
CA ALA A 242 -1.61 -14.33 -13.35
C ALA A 242 -0.74 -15.60 -13.40
N GLU A 243 -0.50 -16.11 -14.61
CA GLU A 243 0.27 -17.34 -14.85
C GLU A 243 1.68 -17.27 -14.25
N PHE A 244 2.27 -16.07 -14.22
CA PHE A 244 3.60 -15.81 -13.67
C PHE A 244 3.54 -14.72 -12.59
N ALA A 245 3.11 -15.10 -11.37
CA ALA A 245 3.10 -14.20 -10.21
C ALA A 245 4.46 -14.19 -9.48
N TRP A 246 5.44 -13.44 -10.01
CA TRP A 246 6.82 -13.37 -9.47
C TRP A 246 6.93 -12.83 -8.03
N HIS A 247 5.88 -12.19 -7.52
CA HIS A 247 5.81 -11.61 -6.17
C HIS A 247 4.58 -12.09 -5.37
N ARG A 248 4.21 -13.37 -5.52
CA ARG A 248 3.02 -13.93 -4.85
C ARG A 248 3.02 -13.73 -3.32
N ASP A 249 4.15 -13.90 -2.65
CA ASP A 249 4.24 -13.72 -1.20
C ASP A 249 3.96 -12.26 -0.80
N PHE A 250 4.55 -11.30 -1.51
CA PHE A 250 4.28 -9.87 -1.33
C PHE A 250 2.79 -9.53 -1.42
N TYR A 251 2.16 -9.97 -2.50
CA TYR A 251 0.75 -9.66 -2.75
C TYR A 251 -0.14 -10.33 -1.70
N THR A 252 0.20 -11.53 -1.26
CA THR A 252 -0.54 -12.25 -0.23
C THR A 252 -0.46 -11.53 1.12
N GLU A 253 0.74 -11.13 1.55
CA GLU A 253 0.94 -10.36 2.77
C GLU A 253 0.22 -9.00 2.72
N LEU A 254 0.29 -8.29 1.59
CA LEU A 254 -0.41 -7.01 1.42
C LEU A 254 -1.93 -7.19 1.48
N ILE A 255 -2.49 -8.22 0.85
CA ILE A 255 -3.93 -8.52 0.93
C ILE A 255 -4.34 -8.83 2.38
N GLN A 256 -3.54 -9.59 3.12
CA GLN A 256 -3.81 -9.84 4.53
C GLN A 256 -3.82 -8.54 5.35
N LEU A 257 -2.86 -7.64 5.13
CA LEU A 257 -2.84 -6.31 5.73
C LEU A 257 -4.12 -5.53 5.40
N LEU A 258 -4.54 -5.53 4.14
CA LEU A 258 -5.75 -4.85 3.68
C LEU A 258 -7.01 -5.37 4.40
N TYR A 259 -7.19 -6.69 4.48
CA TYR A 259 -8.31 -7.28 5.22
C TYR A 259 -8.29 -6.99 6.72
N GLN A 260 -7.10 -6.93 7.33
CA GLN A 260 -6.98 -6.71 8.76
C GLN A 260 -7.27 -5.27 9.16
N GLN A 261 -6.86 -4.29 8.36
CA GLN A 261 -6.86 -2.88 8.76
C GLN A 261 -7.85 -2.00 7.98
N TYR A 262 -8.10 -2.32 6.71
CA TYR A 262 -8.80 -1.40 5.80
C TYR A 262 -10.09 -1.97 5.21
N LEU A 263 -10.26 -3.31 5.19
CA LEU A 263 -11.41 -4.01 4.63
C LEU A 263 -12.09 -4.97 5.64
N PRO A 264 -12.45 -4.51 6.86
CA PRO A 264 -13.02 -5.39 7.89
C PRO A 264 -14.40 -5.97 7.49
N VAL A 265 -15.22 -5.17 6.80
CA VAL A 265 -16.56 -5.61 6.35
C VAL A 265 -16.45 -6.69 5.28
N GLU A 266 -15.56 -6.53 4.30
CA GLU A 266 -15.32 -7.54 3.27
C GLU A 266 -14.71 -8.82 3.87
N LYS A 267 -13.83 -8.68 4.87
CA LYS A 267 -13.27 -9.81 5.62
C LYS A 267 -14.38 -10.61 6.30
N GLU A 268 -15.31 -9.95 6.98
CA GLU A 268 -16.43 -10.61 7.66
C GLU A 268 -17.34 -11.33 6.66
N ALA A 269 -17.69 -10.69 5.54
CA ALA A 269 -18.50 -11.29 4.49
C ALA A 269 -17.82 -12.53 3.88
N LEU A 270 -16.51 -12.47 3.63
CA LEU A 270 -15.74 -13.61 3.15
C LEU A 270 -15.77 -14.78 4.16
N ILE A 271 -15.51 -14.50 5.43
CA ILE A 271 -15.53 -15.51 6.49
C ILE A 271 -16.91 -16.17 6.56
N GLN A 272 -17.99 -15.38 6.53
CA GLN A 272 -19.36 -15.90 6.55
C GLN A 272 -19.66 -16.80 5.33
N SER A 273 -19.21 -16.40 4.15
CA SER A 273 -19.35 -17.24 2.93
C SER A 273 -18.60 -18.56 3.08
N GLN A 274 -17.37 -18.54 3.58
CA GLN A 274 -16.57 -19.75 3.80
C GLN A 274 -17.15 -20.63 4.90
N GLN A 275 -17.70 -20.04 5.97
CA GLN A 275 -18.41 -20.76 7.03
C GLN A 275 -19.63 -21.49 6.46
N ALA A 276 -20.43 -20.84 5.62
CA ALA A 276 -21.58 -21.45 4.98
C ALA A 276 -21.18 -22.63 4.07
N GLU A 277 -20.16 -22.45 3.22
CA GLU A 277 -19.63 -23.51 2.36
C GLU A 277 -19.10 -24.69 3.19
N PHE A 278 -18.33 -24.40 4.24
CA PHE A 278 -17.76 -25.41 5.13
C PHE A 278 -18.85 -26.23 5.83
N LEU A 279 -19.92 -25.59 6.31
CA LEU A 279 -21.04 -26.28 6.94
C LEU A 279 -21.79 -27.21 5.95
N GLN A 280 -21.90 -26.83 4.68
CA GLN A 280 -22.50 -27.69 3.65
C GLN A 280 -21.69 -28.95 3.34
N GLN A 281 -20.35 -28.87 3.49
CA GLN A 281 -19.44 -29.99 3.23
C GLN A 281 -19.27 -30.93 4.43
N LEU A 282 -19.79 -30.57 5.61
CA LEU A 282 -19.68 -31.40 6.79
C LEU A 282 -20.41 -32.75 6.62
N LEU A 283 -19.80 -33.78 7.20
CA LEU A 283 -20.43 -35.10 7.31
C LEU A 283 -21.74 -35.02 8.10
N LEU A 284 -21.86 -34.09 9.04
CA LEU A 284 -23.08 -33.90 9.81
C LEU A 284 -23.99 -32.91 9.12
N GLN A 285 -25.28 -33.21 8.96
CA GLN A 285 -26.28 -32.31 8.37
C GLN A 285 -27.55 -32.23 9.23
N PRO A 286 -28.34 -31.14 9.12
CA PRO A 286 -29.67 -31.07 9.71
C PRO A 286 -30.54 -32.25 9.27
N GLY A 287 -31.25 -32.86 10.22
CA GLY A 287 -32.06 -34.06 9.99
C GLY A 287 -31.36 -35.39 10.27
N ASP A 288 -30.05 -35.39 10.51
CA ASP A 288 -29.30 -36.58 10.91
C ASP A 288 -29.57 -36.98 12.37
N ILE A 289 -29.33 -38.25 12.68
CA ILE A 289 -29.36 -38.78 14.06
C ILE A 289 -27.94 -38.96 14.56
N VAL A 290 -27.64 -38.42 15.73
CA VAL A 290 -26.31 -38.48 16.34
C VAL A 290 -26.31 -39.24 17.65
N GLU A 291 -25.28 -40.05 17.87
CA GLU A 291 -24.92 -40.62 19.18
C GLU A 291 -23.91 -39.69 19.87
N LEU A 292 -24.31 -39.11 21.01
CA LEU A 292 -23.42 -38.34 21.87
C LEU A 292 -22.44 -39.25 22.64
N LYS A 293 -21.36 -38.67 23.16
CA LYS A 293 -20.38 -39.37 24.04
C LYS A 293 -21.03 -40.08 25.24
N ASP A 294 -22.13 -39.54 25.74
CA ASP A 294 -22.92 -40.12 26.85
C ASP A 294 -23.97 -41.15 26.41
N LYS A 295 -23.91 -41.63 25.15
CA LYS A 295 -24.78 -42.66 24.57
C LYS A 295 -26.24 -42.24 24.34
N ARG A 296 -26.59 -40.96 24.48
CA ARG A 296 -27.90 -40.44 24.08
C ARG A 296 -27.98 -40.28 22.56
N LEU A 297 -29.14 -40.60 22.00
CA LEU A 297 -29.44 -40.34 20.59
C LEU A 297 -30.19 -39.02 20.46
N VAL A 298 -29.76 -38.20 19.52
CA VAL A 298 -30.30 -36.87 19.29
C VAL A 298 -30.56 -36.64 17.80
N TYR A 299 -31.57 -35.83 17.51
CA TYR A 299 -31.90 -35.37 16.17
C TYR A 299 -31.28 -33.99 15.96
N VAL A 300 -30.56 -33.80 14.86
CA VAL A 300 -29.90 -32.53 14.54
C VAL A 300 -30.89 -31.56 13.92
N ASN A 301 -31.07 -30.40 14.56
CA ASN A 301 -31.93 -29.34 14.06
C ASN A 301 -31.17 -28.34 13.18
N ALA A 302 -29.98 -27.93 13.63
CA ALA A 302 -29.20 -26.90 12.96
C ALA A 302 -27.71 -27.00 13.30
N LEU A 303 -26.90 -26.45 12.40
CA LEU A 303 -25.45 -26.31 12.56
C LEU A 303 -25.08 -24.83 12.47
N ALA A 304 -24.12 -24.42 13.27
CA ALA A 304 -23.57 -23.07 13.27
C ALA A 304 -22.08 -23.10 13.59
N ILE A 305 -21.39 -21.99 13.36
CA ILE A 305 -20.00 -21.80 13.79
C ILE A 305 -19.98 -20.68 14.84
N ASP A 306 -19.30 -20.93 15.95
CA ASP A 306 -19.19 -19.95 17.04
C ASP A 306 -18.07 -18.92 16.82
N GLY A 307 -17.93 -17.96 17.74
CA GLY A 307 -16.87 -16.94 17.69
C GLY A 307 -15.45 -17.49 17.87
N LYS A 308 -15.28 -18.78 18.21
CA LYS A 308 -13.99 -19.48 18.28
C LYS A 308 -13.78 -20.42 17.08
N ASN A 309 -14.59 -20.27 16.03
CA ASN A 309 -14.59 -21.09 14.82
C ASN A 309 -14.84 -22.59 15.06
N ARG A 310 -15.57 -22.94 16.12
CA ARG A 310 -15.98 -24.32 16.40
C ARG A 310 -17.38 -24.57 15.86
N VAL A 311 -17.60 -25.78 15.34
CA VAL A 311 -18.93 -26.20 14.89
C VAL A 311 -19.80 -26.48 16.11
N GLN A 312 -20.89 -25.74 16.20
CA GLN A 312 -21.96 -25.94 17.18
C GLN A 312 -23.13 -26.65 16.53
N VAL A 313 -23.69 -27.61 17.25
CA VAL A 313 -24.81 -28.41 16.80
C VAL A 313 -25.97 -28.20 17.74
N THR A 314 -27.07 -27.70 17.19
CA THR A 314 -28.34 -27.59 17.89
C THR A 314 -29.15 -28.85 17.62
N TYR A 315 -29.54 -29.54 18.69
CA TYR A 315 -30.20 -30.84 18.61
C TYR A 315 -31.42 -30.94 19.53
N ALA A 316 -32.32 -31.86 19.23
CA ALA A 316 -33.39 -32.32 20.11
C ALA A 316 -33.14 -33.78 20.54
N ILE A 317 -33.42 -34.13 21.80
CA ILE A 317 -33.29 -35.53 22.25
C ILE A 317 -34.33 -36.39 21.55
N LEU A 318 -33.92 -37.54 21.02
CA LEU A 318 -34.84 -38.48 20.38
C LEU A 318 -35.63 -39.25 21.46
N LYS A 319 -36.96 -39.21 21.38
CA LYS A 319 -37.85 -39.93 22.30
C LYS A 319 -37.87 -41.43 21.98
N ASN A 320 -38.45 -42.24 22.88
CA ASN A 320 -38.56 -43.69 22.70
C ASN A 320 -39.30 -44.08 21.41
N ASN A 321 -40.30 -43.29 20.98
CA ASN A 321 -41.05 -43.47 19.74
C ASN A 321 -40.36 -42.91 18.49
N LEU A 322 -39.08 -42.52 18.60
CA LEU A 322 -38.25 -41.96 17.52
C LEU A 322 -38.67 -40.57 17.04
N GLU A 323 -39.52 -39.87 17.79
CA GLU A 323 -39.84 -38.47 17.53
C GLU A 323 -38.84 -37.53 18.22
N PRO A 324 -38.53 -36.37 17.63
CA PRO A 324 -37.71 -35.36 18.28
C PRO A 324 -38.44 -34.77 19.50
N GLY A 325 -37.68 -34.49 20.56
CA GLY A 325 -38.13 -33.72 21.71
C GLY A 325 -38.43 -32.26 21.37
N ASN A 326 -39.27 -31.62 22.18
CA ASN A 326 -39.64 -30.22 21.96
C ASN A 326 -38.54 -29.23 22.38
N LYS A 327 -37.65 -29.65 23.29
CA LYS A 327 -36.55 -28.81 23.79
C LYS A 327 -35.29 -29.06 22.97
N THR A 328 -34.71 -27.98 22.46
CA THR A 328 -33.42 -28.01 21.79
C THR A 328 -32.28 -27.65 22.75
N ARG A 329 -31.07 -28.12 22.44
CA ARG A 329 -29.82 -27.78 23.12
C ARG A 329 -28.72 -27.58 22.09
N THR A 330 -27.77 -26.70 22.38
CA THR A 330 -26.62 -26.44 21.52
C THR A 330 -25.35 -26.92 22.22
N VAL A 331 -24.52 -27.69 21.52
CA VAL A 331 -23.25 -28.23 22.02
C VAL A 331 -22.20 -28.20 20.93
N ASP A 332 -20.92 -28.26 21.32
CA ASP A 332 -19.81 -28.43 20.38
C ASP A 332 -19.85 -29.82 19.72
N ILE A 333 -19.44 -29.88 18.45
CA ILE A 333 -19.36 -31.13 17.67
C ILE A 333 -18.50 -32.19 18.37
N ASP A 334 -17.52 -31.77 19.18
CA ASP A 334 -16.64 -32.64 19.96
C ASP A 334 -17.38 -33.56 20.95
N THR A 335 -18.65 -33.26 21.25
CA THR A 335 -19.49 -34.10 22.11
C THR A 335 -20.16 -35.25 21.36
N MET A 336 -20.04 -35.29 20.03
CA MET A 336 -20.66 -36.24 19.13
C MET A 336 -19.67 -37.34 18.75
N GLN A 337 -20.12 -38.60 18.73
CA GLN A 337 -19.26 -39.75 18.36
C GLN A 337 -19.61 -40.32 17.01
N PHE A 338 -20.91 -40.53 16.76
CA PHE A 338 -21.37 -41.21 15.56
C PHE A 338 -22.57 -40.51 14.95
N VAL A 339 -22.64 -40.50 13.63
CA VAL A 339 -23.78 -39.99 12.86
C VAL A 339 -24.44 -41.13 12.09
N LEU A 340 -25.76 -41.11 12.05
CA LEU A 340 -26.58 -41.84 11.11
C LEU A 340 -27.26 -40.81 10.20
N LYS A 341 -27.09 -40.99 8.89
CA LYS A 341 -27.64 -40.07 7.90
C LYS A 341 -29.16 -40.06 7.92
N SER A 342 -29.75 -38.91 7.62
CA SER A 342 -31.20 -38.73 7.56
C SER A 342 -31.88 -39.69 6.57
N SER A 343 -31.22 -39.98 5.44
CA SER A 343 -31.67 -40.99 4.47
C SER A 343 -31.76 -42.39 5.07
N ASP A 344 -30.73 -42.80 5.81
CA ASP A 344 -30.66 -44.11 6.45
C ASP A 344 -31.67 -44.22 7.59
N PHE A 345 -31.88 -43.13 8.33
CA PHE A 345 -32.92 -43.07 9.35
C PHE A 345 -34.33 -43.17 8.75
N THR A 346 -34.58 -42.52 7.62
CA THR A 346 -35.85 -42.62 6.89
C THR A 346 -36.08 -44.05 6.38
N LEU A 347 -35.05 -44.68 5.81
CA LEU A 347 -35.08 -46.07 5.37
C LEU A 347 -35.38 -47.02 6.54
N PHE A 348 -34.76 -46.78 7.70
CA PHE A 348 -35.05 -47.53 8.92
C PHE A 348 -36.53 -47.40 9.32
N LEU A 349 -37.09 -46.20 9.31
CA LEU A 349 -38.49 -45.96 9.67
C LEU A 349 -39.49 -46.61 8.70
N GLN A 350 -39.13 -46.76 7.42
CA GLN A 350 -39.95 -47.44 6.42
C GLN A 350 -39.91 -48.96 6.57
N ASN A 351 -38.72 -49.52 6.84
CA ASN A 351 -38.51 -50.97 6.89
C ASN A 351 -38.83 -51.61 8.24
N ASN A 352 -39.05 -50.82 9.30
CA ASN A 352 -39.29 -51.33 10.64
C ASN A 352 -40.68 -50.89 11.16
N PRO A 353 -41.62 -51.82 11.36
CA PRO A 353 -42.97 -51.49 11.85
C PRO A 353 -42.96 -51.01 13.31
N VAL A 354 -41.99 -51.46 14.11
CA VAL A 354 -41.86 -51.07 15.53
C VAL A 354 -40.86 -49.92 15.66
N LYS A 355 -41.37 -48.71 15.90
CA LYS A 355 -40.58 -47.50 16.10
C LYS A 355 -40.14 -47.38 17.56
N HIS A 356 -38.99 -47.98 17.89
CA HIS A 356 -38.43 -47.91 19.25
C HIS A 356 -36.93 -47.62 19.28
N LEU A 357 -36.50 -46.76 20.21
CA LEU A 357 -35.12 -46.28 20.34
C LEU A 357 -34.08 -47.39 20.56
N SER A 358 -34.43 -48.45 21.29
CA SER A 358 -33.55 -49.61 21.48
C SER A 358 -33.28 -50.40 20.19
N ILE A 359 -34.26 -50.44 19.27
CA ILE A 359 -34.16 -51.11 17.98
C ILE A 359 -33.25 -50.29 17.07
N LEU A 360 -33.49 -48.97 17.00
CA LEU A 360 -32.64 -48.05 16.26
C LEU A 360 -31.18 -48.15 16.72
N LYS A 361 -30.92 -48.16 18.05
CA LYS A 361 -29.57 -48.31 18.60
C LYS A 361 -28.86 -49.58 18.12
N LYS A 362 -29.57 -50.71 18.04
CA LYS A 362 -28.99 -51.97 17.52
C LYS A 362 -28.68 -51.85 16.03
N TRP A 363 -29.59 -51.26 15.27
CA TRP A 363 -29.45 -51.09 13.82
C TRP A 363 -28.31 -50.14 13.43
N MET A 364 -28.17 -49.01 14.16
CA MET A 364 -27.10 -48.03 13.98
C MET A 364 -25.70 -48.63 14.12
N ARG A 365 -25.51 -49.74 14.86
CA ARG A 365 -24.18 -50.37 15.02
C ARG A 365 -23.52 -50.74 13.69
N LYS A 366 -24.30 -50.98 12.63
CA LYS A 366 -23.80 -51.38 11.30
C LYS A 366 -23.81 -50.25 10.26
N HIS A 367 -24.48 -49.14 10.53
CA HIS A 367 -24.78 -48.07 9.55
C HIS A 367 -24.28 -46.69 9.98
N LYS A 368 -23.67 -46.59 11.17
CA LYS A 368 -23.18 -45.32 11.69
C LYS A 368 -21.79 -45.00 11.14
N LEU A 369 -21.53 -43.72 10.99
CA LEU A 369 -20.24 -43.16 10.61
C LEU A 369 -19.63 -42.45 11.81
N GLU A 370 -18.32 -42.55 11.98
CA GLU A 370 -17.61 -41.84 13.05
C GLU A 370 -17.47 -40.36 12.71
N ILE A 371 -17.66 -39.49 13.71
CA ILE A 371 -17.49 -38.05 13.58
C ILE A 371 -16.13 -37.69 14.18
N SER A 372 -15.28 -37.06 13.39
CA SER A 372 -14.06 -36.44 13.90
C SER A 372 -14.31 -34.98 14.31
N PRO A 373 -13.66 -34.50 15.37
CA PRO A 373 -13.59 -33.07 15.67
C PRO A 373 -13.00 -32.30 14.48
N ILE A 374 -13.67 -31.24 14.05
CA ILE A 374 -13.14 -30.35 13.00
C ILE A 374 -13.32 -28.91 13.46
N VAL A 375 -12.25 -28.13 13.34
CA VAL A 375 -12.24 -26.68 13.61
C VAL A 375 -12.22 -25.97 12.27
N PHE A 376 -13.10 -24.99 12.10
CA PHE A 376 -13.07 -24.13 10.92
C PHE A 376 -11.87 -23.19 11.03
N GLN A 377 -11.07 -23.11 9.96
CA GLN A 377 -10.00 -22.12 9.86
C GLN A 377 -10.33 -21.22 8.67
N PRO A 378 -10.63 -19.93 8.91
CA PRO A 378 -10.90 -19.01 7.81
C PRO A 378 -9.62 -18.81 7.00
N ASP A 379 -9.75 -18.96 5.69
CA ASP A 379 -8.65 -18.75 4.76
C ASP A 379 -8.88 -17.47 3.98
N LEU A 380 -8.28 -16.37 4.46
CA LEU A 380 -8.37 -15.07 3.81
C LEU A 380 -7.71 -15.06 2.41
N THR A 381 -6.86 -16.05 2.13
CA THR A 381 -6.20 -16.22 0.84
C THR A 381 -7.03 -17.03 -0.15
N ARG A 382 -8.04 -17.79 0.30
CA ARG A 382 -8.96 -18.53 -0.58
C ARG A 382 -9.87 -17.63 -1.43
N ALA A 383 -10.11 -16.39 -0.99
CA ALA A 383 -10.73 -15.37 -1.82
C ALA A 383 -9.94 -15.05 -3.11
N LEU A 384 -8.66 -15.41 -3.16
CA LEU A 384 -7.75 -15.17 -4.29
C LEU A 384 -7.91 -16.23 -5.38
N THR A 385 -8.46 -17.40 -5.06
CA THR A 385 -8.64 -18.52 -6.00
C THR A 385 -10.09 -18.69 -6.46
N MET A 386 -11.05 -18.04 -5.80
CA MET A 386 -12.46 -18.10 -6.20
C MET A 386 -12.78 -17.09 -7.32
N VAL A 387 -13.06 -17.66 -8.48
CA VAL A 387 -13.52 -17.01 -9.72
C VAL A 387 -14.91 -16.39 -9.52
N SER A 388 -15.11 -15.20 -10.07
CA SER A 388 -16.41 -14.74 -10.59
C SER A 388 -16.25 -14.53 -12.08
#